data_AF-A0A168C2S5-F1
#
_entry.id   AF-A0A168C2S5-F1
#
_cell.length_a   1.000
_cell.length_b   1.000
_cell.length_c   1.000
_cell.angle_alpha   90.00
_cell.angle_beta   90.00
_cell.angle_gamma   90.00
#
_symmetry.space_group_name_H-M   'P 1'
#
loop_
_entity.id
_entity.type
_entity.pdbx_description
1 polymer ?
#
loop_
_entity_poly.entity_id
_entity_poly.type
_entity_poly.pdbx_seq_one_letter_code
_entity_poly.pdbx_strand_id
1 'polypeptide(L)'
;MYKPRSGESYRKPQHMRYYEDFITGKLTEEIEEKYKTWFDKSQEILSGLEFKRISKRYLQILIEEQYTNSHLIDREDFWYEIPEIKKDIKKFNLFLRSLSVKTRRKVLLNMASTGMTWRDIRDCFGINPTQLSAFVKDNAKLGYNSIFLACIALLCRVPISWLLDENPDDEWDIGYIKMIPNRILSKTEFIKILQNINDEDMNKHVVKCVVLKEQGVTLNLRLEINSGGFMIEILNNVITGQELFIMSKILELFDCNYGYEETVISNRVNVTLYSEMVELPIEFQK
;
A
#
# COMPACT_ATOMS: atom_id res chain seq x y z
N MET A 1 -10.02 15.84 -17.13
CA MET A 1 -10.76 14.74 -17.79
C MET A 1 -11.71 15.27 -18.86
N TYR A 2 -11.91 14.51 -19.94
CA TYR A 2 -12.82 14.82 -21.05
C TYR A 2 -14.28 14.78 -20.54
N LYS A 3 -15.02 15.89 -20.58
CA LYS A 3 -16.46 15.90 -20.28
C LYS A 3 -17.24 15.54 -21.54
N PRO A 4 -17.99 14.42 -21.57
CA PRO A 4 -18.90 14.16 -22.68
C PRO A 4 -20.05 15.17 -22.64
N ARG A 5 -20.50 15.60 -23.82
CA ARG A 5 -21.64 16.51 -23.96
C ARG A 5 -22.93 15.80 -23.58
N SER A 6 -23.82 16.50 -22.90
CA SER A 6 -25.14 16.02 -22.51
C SER A 6 -25.92 15.56 -23.75
N GLY A 7 -26.24 14.26 -23.80
CA GLY A 7 -27.07 13.67 -24.84
C GLY A 7 -26.59 12.31 -25.38
N GLU A 8 -25.35 11.90 -25.13
CA GLU A 8 -24.86 10.59 -25.57
C GLU A 8 -25.06 9.52 -24.49
N SER A 9 -25.90 8.51 -24.77
CA SER A 9 -26.00 7.31 -23.93
C SER A 9 -24.63 6.63 -23.91
N TYR A 10 -24.01 6.51 -22.73
CA TYR A 10 -22.74 5.83 -22.55
C TYR A 10 -22.88 4.37 -23.00
N ARG A 11 -22.41 4.04 -24.21
CA ARG A 11 -22.31 2.64 -24.64
C ARG A 11 -21.18 2.03 -23.84
N LYS A 12 -21.53 1.23 -22.81
CA LYS A 12 -20.56 0.43 -22.05
C LYS A 12 -19.56 -0.21 -23.03
N PRO A 13 -18.24 -0.14 -22.74
CA PRO A 13 -17.23 -0.82 -23.54
C PRO A 13 -17.61 -2.30 -23.71
N GLN A 14 -17.43 -2.84 -24.92
CA GLN A 14 -17.92 -4.18 -25.27
C GLN A 14 -17.49 -5.25 -24.25
N HIS A 15 -16.24 -5.18 -23.77
CA HIS A 15 -15.68 -6.08 -22.75
C HIS A 15 -16.41 -6.05 -21.39
N MET A 16 -17.00 -4.91 -21.00
CA MET A 16 -17.77 -4.78 -19.75
C MET A 16 -19.16 -5.43 -19.85
N ARG A 17 -19.77 -5.46 -21.05
CA ARG A 17 -21.04 -6.19 -21.26
C ARG A 17 -20.83 -7.70 -21.17
N TYR A 18 -19.71 -8.20 -21.70
CA TYR A 18 -19.39 -9.64 -21.66
C TYR A 18 -19.10 -10.16 -20.24
N TYR A 19 -18.58 -9.32 -19.35
CA TYR A 19 -18.35 -9.69 -17.95
C TYR A 19 -19.67 -9.80 -17.15
N GLU A 20 -20.65 -8.93 -17.45
CA GLU A 20 -21.99 -9.01 -16.86
C GLU A 20 -22.77 -10.25 -17.35
N ASP A 21 -22.63 -10.62 -18.63
CA ASP A 21 -23.26 -11.83 -19.18
C ASP A 21 -22.63 -13.13 -18.60
N PHE A 22 -21.32 -13.11 -18.28
CA PHE A 22 -20.62 -14.19 -17.57
C PHE A 22 -21.13 -14.36 -16.13
N ILE A 23 -21.24 -13.26 -15.38
CA ILE A 23 -21.73 -13.28 -13.98
C ILE A 23 -23.22 -13.68 -13.92
N THR A 24 -24.02 -13.30 -14.93
CA THR A 24 -25.46 -13.58 -14.96
C THR A 24 -25.84 -14.90 -15.63
N GLY A 25 -24.85 -15.70 -16.07
CA GLY A 25 -25.07 -17.03 -16.63
C GLY A 25 -25.73 -17.03 -18.02
N LYS A 26 -25.58 -15.96 -18.80
CA LYS A 26 -26.21 -15.76 -20.12
C LYS A 26 -25.27 -16.02 -21.30
N LEU A 27 -24.25 -16.84 -21.13
CA LEU A 27 -23.36 -17.21 -22.23
C LEU A 27 -23.98 -18.31 -23.09
N THR A 28 -24.19 -18.03 -24.37
CA THR A 28 -24.48 -19.05 -25.39
C THR A 28 -23.18 -19.76 -25.79
N GLU A 29 -23.24 -21.03 -26.18
CA GLU A 29 -22.06 -21.84 -26.59
C GLU A 29 -21.15 -21.12 -27.60
N GLU A 30 -21.73 -20.35 -28.53
CA GLU A 30 -20.99 -19.58 -29.54
C GLU A 30 -20.12 -18.44 -28.95
N ILE A 31 -20.52 -17.85 -27.82
CA ILE A 31 -19.77 -16.78 -27.14
C ILE A 31 -18.67 -17.40 -26.26
N GLU A 32 -18.95 -18.56 -25.65
CA GLU A 32 -17.98 -19.31 -24.86
C GLU A 32 -16.79 -19.78 -25.72
N GLU A 33 -17.06 -20.24 -26.95
CA GLU A 33 -16.02 -20.66 -27.90
C GLU A 33 -15.18 -19.49 -28.43
N LYS A 34 -15.80 -18.31 -28.66
CA LYS A 34 -15.07 -17.07 -28.97
C LYS A 34 -14.21 -16.59 -27.79
N TYR A 35 -14.69 -16.74 -26.55
CA TYR A 35 -13.95 -16.36 -25.35
C TYR A 35 -12.76 -17.28 -25.12
N LYS A 36 -12.94 -18.59 -25.29
CA LYS A 36 -11.87 -19.59 -25.20
C LYS A 36 -10.78 -19.33 -26.25
N THR A 37 -11.17 -19.06 -27.49
CA THR A 37 -10.22 -18.75 -28.57
C THR A 37 -9.45 -17.44 -28.33
N TRP A 38 -10.11 -16.41 -27.77
CA TRP A 38 -9.44 -15.15 -27.40
C TRP A 38 -8.53 -15.32 -26.18
N PHE A 39 -8.97 -16.08 -25.17
CA PHE A 39 -8.19 -16.39 -23.98
C PHE A 39 -6.95 -17.21 -24.34
N ASP A 40 -7.10 -18.23 -25.19
CA ASP A 40 -5.99 -19.07 -25.66
C ASP A 40 -5.01 -18.26 -26.52
N LYS A 41 -5.49 -17.38 -27.41
CA LYS A 41 -4.62 -16.42 -28.13
C LYS A 41 -3.94 -15.41 -27.21
N SER A 42 -4.62 -14.97 -26.16
CA SER A 42 -4.04 -14.04 -25.17
C SER A 42 -2.97 -14.75 -24.34
N GLN A 43 -3.16 -16.03 -24.01
CA GLN A 43 -2.13 -16.88 -23.39
C GLN A 43 -0.97 -17.17 -24.36
N GLU A 44 -1.23 -17.32 -25.65
CA GLU A 44 -0.20 -17.49 -26.68
C GLU A 44 0.64 -16.20 -26.86
N ILE A 45 0.01 -15.03 -26.84
CA ILE A 45 0.68 -13.71 -26.85
C ILE A 45 1.47 -13.47 -25.55
N LEU A 46 0.89 -13.80 -24.39
CA LEU A 46 1.56 -13.67 -23.08
C LEU A 46 2.70 -14.68 -22.89
N SER A 47 2.67 -15.81 -23.62
CA SER A 47 3.68 -16.86 -23.52
C SER A 47 4.76 -16.81 -24.60
N GLY A 48 4.67 -15.84 -25.53
CA GLY A 48 5.55 -15.66 -26.68
C GLY A 48 6.38 -14.37 -26.63
N LEU A 49 7.67 -14.55 -26.33
CA LEU A 49 8.84 -13.86 -26.93
C LEU A 49 9.68 -12.81 -26.17
N GLU A 50 9.26 -12.22 -25.06
CA GLU A 50 10.22 -11.50 -24.18
C GLU A 50 10.09 -11.85 -22.69
N PHE A 51 8.87 -12.18 -22.24
CA PHE A 51 8.59 -12.40 -20.82
C PHE A 51 9.18 -13.72 -20.27
N LYS A 52 9.19 -14.81 -21.07
CA LYS A 52 9.78 -16.10 -20.66
C LYS A 52 11.31 -16.06 -20.50
N ARG A 53 11.99 -15.12 -21.18
CA ARG A 53 13.45 -14.95 -21.03
C ARG A 53 13.80 -14.16 -19.78
N ILE A 54 12.95 -13.21 -19.37
CA ILE A 54 13.15 -12.41 -18.16
C ILE A 54 12.70 -13.21 -16.93
N SER A 55 11.51 -13.80 -16.91
CA SER A 55 11.01 -14.52 -15.72
C SER A 55 11.78 -15.79 -15.39
N LYS A 56 12.25 -16.54 -16.40
CA LYS A 56 13.04 -17.76 -16.20
C LYS A 56 14.51 -17.46 -15.84
N ARG A 57 15.06 -16.32 -16.25
CA ARG A 57 16.34 -15.81 -15.71
C ARG A 57 16.16 -15.32 -14.28
N TYR A 58 15.13 -14.54 -13.97
CA TYR A 58 14.92 -13.97 -12.62
C TYR A 58 14.70 -15.03 -11.54
N LEU A 59 13.94 -16.09 -11.82
CA LEU A 59 13.74 -17.19 -10.88
C LEU A 59 14.97 -18.11 -10.71
N GLN A 60 15.93 -18.05 -11.65
CA GLN A 60 17.15 -18.88 -11.63
C GLN A 60 18.41 -18.07 -11.26
N ILE A 61 18.32 -16.74 -11.16
CA ILE A 61 19.40 -15.78 -10.83
C ILE A 61 19.35 -15.30 -9.37
N LEU A 62 18.44 -15.80 -8.53
CA LEU A 62 18.43 -15.50 -7.08
C LEU A 62 19.52 -16.29 -6.32
N ILE A 63 20.77 -16.10 -6.72
CA ILE A 63 21.89 -16.09 -5.79
C ILE A 63 21.90 -14.65 -5.27
N GLU A 64 21.41 -14.49 -4.04
CA GLU A 64 21.28 -13.22 -3.31
C GLU A 64 22.46 -12.27 -3.50
N GLU A 65 23.67 -12.81 -3.60
CA GLU A 65 24.91 -12.07 -3.81
C GLU A 65 24.98 -11.38 -5.20
N GLN A 66 24.59 -12.02 -6.30
CA GLN A 66 24.64 -11.40 -7.64
C GLN A 66 23.55 -10.34 -7.85
N TYR A 67 22.35 -10.54 -7.29
CA TYR A 67 21.23 -9.60 -7.38
C TYR A 67 21.45 -8.38 -6.48
N THR A 68 21.96 -8.59 -5.26
CA THR A 68 22.32 -7.49 -4.36
C THR A 68 23.52 -6.72 -4.91
N ASN A 69 24.56 -7.41 -5.42
CA ASN A 69 25.78 -6.76 -5.94
C ASN A 69 25.57 -5.99 -7.25
N SER A 70 24.61 -6.38 -8.10
CA SER A 70 24.25 -5.60 -9.30
C SER A 70 23.52 -4.29 -8.97
N HIS A 71 22.92 -4.21 -7.77
CA HIS A 71 22.23 -3.02 -7.25
C HIS A 71 23.01 -2.33 -6.12
N LEU A 72 24.27 -2.74 -5.86
CA LEU A 72 25.15 -2.17 -4.83
C LEU A 72 25.76 -0.81 -5.21
N ILE A 73 25.44 -0.25 -6.37
CA ILE A 73 25.92 1.09 -6.75
C ILE A 73 24.95 2.14 -6.16
N ASP A 74 25.00 2.30 -4.83
CA ASP A 74 24.77 3.50 -4.00
C ASP A 74 23.67 4.54 -4.37
N ARG A 75 22.74 4.22 -5.27
CA ARG A 75 21.63 5.09 -5.64
C ARG A 75 20.36 4.51 -5.04
N GLU A 76 19.69 5.33 -4.23
CA GLU A 76 18.39 5.03 -3.62
C GLU A 76 17.30 4.63 -4.65
N ASP A 77 17.56 4.81 -5.95
CA ASP A 77 16.56 4.83 -7.02
C ASP A 77 16.56 3.61 -7.97
N PHE A 78 17.49 2.66 -7.84
CA PHE A 78 17.71 1.65 -8.92
C PHE A 78 16.97 0.32 -8.74
N TRP A 79 15.80 0.30 -8.11
CA TRP A 79 14.98 -0.91 -8.01
C TRP A 79 13.72 -0.80 -8.87
N TYR A 80 13.93 -0.62 -10.18
CA TYR A 80 12.87 -0.34 -11.15
C TYR A 80 11.86 -1.50 -11.29
N GLU A 81 12.23 -2.71 -10.87
CA GLU A 81 11.31 -3.85 -10.87
C GLU A 81 10.34 -3.87 -9.70
N ILE A 82 10.61 -3.15 -8.60
CA ILE A 82 9.74 -3.15 -7.40
C ILE A 82 8.29 -2.78 -7.75
N PRO A 83 8.01 -1.67 -8.48
CA PRO A 83 6.64 -1.33 -8.87
C PRO A 83 5.94 -2.45 -9.64
N GLU A 84 6.65 -3.15 -10.52
CA GLU A 84 6.09 -4.25 -11.31
C GLU A 84 5.81 -5.49 -10.47
N ILE A 85 6.72 -5.85 -9.57
CA ILE A 85 6.53 -6.99 -8.66
C ILE A 85 5.37 -6.72 -7.69
N LYS A 86 5.21 -5.47 -7.22
CA LYS A 86 4.11 -5.06 -6.32
C LYS A 86 2.73 -5.17 -6.95
N LYS A 87 2.61 -5.26 -8.29
CA LYS A 87 1.31 -5.52 -8.96
C LYS A 87 0.75 -6.91 -8.64
N ASP A 88 1.58 -7.83 -8.17
CA ASP A 88 1.19 -9.16 -7.72
C ASP A 88 1.69 -9.36 -6.28
N ILE A 89 0.83 -9.07 -5.32
CA ILE A 89 1.21 -9.04 -3.90
C ILE A 89 1.75 -10.38 -3.40
N LYS A 90 1.28 -11.50 -3.97
CA LYS A 90 1.76 -12.85 -3.64
C LYS A 90 3.20 -13.06 -4.13
N LYS A 91 3.51 -12.60 -5.34
CA LYS A 91 4.90 -12.60 -5.82
C LYS A 91 5.77 -11.69 -4.98
N PHE A 92 5.26 -10.53 -4.58
CA PHE A 92 6.02 -9.60 -3.75
C PHE A 92 6.30 -10.16 -2.34
N ASN A 93 5.33 -10.84 -1.71
CA ASN A 93 5.52 -11.60 -0.47
C ASN A 93 6.67 -12.61 -0.61
N LEU A 94 6.59 -13.50 -1.61
CA LEU A 94 7.59 -14.54 -1.84
C LEU A 94 8.97 -13.95 -2.12
N PHE A 95 9.02 -12.89 -2.92
CA PHE A 95 10.25 -12.15 -3.18
C PHE A 95 10.86 -11.63 -1.88
N LEU A 96 10.11 -10.87 -1.07
CA LEU A 96 10.59 -10.30 0.19
C LEU A 96 11.09 -11.36 1.18
N ARG A 97 10.38 -12.50 1.30
CA ARG A 97 10.76 -13.60 2.19
C ARG A 97 12.01 -14.35 1.73
N SER A 98 12.33 -14.30 0.43
CA SER A 98 13.55 -14.90 -0.12
C SER A 98 14.82 -14.09 0.12
N LEU A 99 14.69 -12.83 0.58
CA LEU A 99 15.80 -11.93 0.87
C LEU A 99 16.27 -12.09 2.32
N SER A 100 17.57 -11.92 2.57
CA SER A 100 18.07 -11.65 3.93
C SER A 100 17.38 -10.44 4.53
N VAL A 101 17.35 -10.38 5.86
CA VAL A 101 16.80 -9.27 6.63
C VAL A 101 17.33 -7.92 6.15
N LYS A 102 18.64 -7.83 5.91
CA LYS A 102 19.30 -6.60 5.44
C LYS A 102 18.73 -6.13 4.10
N THR A 103 18.66 -7.03 3.12
CA THR A 103 18.19 -6.68 1.77
C THR A 103 16.69 -6.41 1.79
N ARG A 104 15.92 -7.16 2.56
CA ARG A 104 14.49 -6.93 2.77
C ARG A 104 14.19 -5.54 3.34
N ARG A 105 14.93 -5.09 4.36
CA ARG A 105 14.82 -3.72 4.92
C ARG A 105 15.06 -2.66 3.85
N LYS A 106 16.08 -2.84 3.00
CA LYS A 106 16.37 -1.91 1.90
C LYS A 106 15.22 -1.82 0.91
N VAL A 107 14.64 -2.97 0.52
CA VAL A 107 13.49 -3.01 -0.39
C VAL A 107 12.29 -2.33 0.24
N LEU A 108 11.95 -2.67 1.48
CA LEU A 108 10.79 -2.13 2.18
C LEU A 108 10.87 -0.62 2.41
N LEU A 109 12.07 -0.08 2.62
CA LEU A 109 12.33 1.35 2.81
C LEU A 109 12.67 2.11 1.53
N ASN A 110 12.68 1.44 0.38
CA ASN A 110 12.92 2.08 -0.90
C ASN A 110 11.79 3.07 -1.23
N MET A 111 12.12 4.19 -1.90
CA MET A 111 11.12 5.18 -2.30
C MET A 111 10.03 4.59 -3.21
N ALA A 112 10.35 3.62 -4.06
CA ALA A 112 9.36 2.90 -4.87
C ALA A 112 8.40 2.03 -4.03
N SER A 113 8.82 1.65 -2.82
CA SER A 113 7.99 0.88 -1.89
C SER A 113 7.10 1.77 -1.03
N THR A 114 7.66 2.87 -0.49
CA THR A 114 7.00 3.73 0.51
C THR A 114 6.40 5.01 -0.07
N GLY A 115 6.83 5.44 -1.26
CA GLY A 115 6.54 6.78 -1.79
C GLY A 115 7.20 7.92 -1.00
N MET A 116 8.18 7.62 -0.14
CA MET A 116 8.82 8.59 0.76
C MET A 116 10.35 8.59 0.59
N THR A 117 10.93 9.78 0.53
CA THR A 117 12.38 9.95 0.67
C THR A 117 12.80 9.78 2.12
N TRP A 118 14.10 9.58 2.38
CA TRP A 118 14.60 9.53 3.75
C TRP A 118 14.39 10.85 4.51
N ARG A 119 14.32 11.97 3.80
CA ARG A 119 13.97 13.28 4.39
C ARG A 119 12.54 13.25 4.90
N ASP A 120 11.60 12.75 4.11
CA ASP A 120 10.20 12.65 4.51
C ASP A 120 10.03 11.73 5.71
N ILE A 121 10.74 10.59 5.74
CA ILE A 121 10.72 9.65 6.88
C ILE A 121 11.26 10.34 8.15
N ARG A 122 12.36 11.10 8.04
CA ARG A 122 12.90 11.89 9.15
C ARG A 122 11.88 12.90 9.65
N ASP A 123 11.27 13.65 8.75
CA ASP A 123 10.35 14.73 9.09
C ASP A 123 9.03 14.17 9.68
N CYS A 124 8.62 12.98 9.28
CA CYS A 124 7.44 12.29 9.82
C CYS A 124 7.63 11.69 11.19
N PHE A 125 8.73 10.95 11.38
CA PHE A 125 8.92 10.11 12.56
C PHE A 125 10.00 10.64 13.51
N GLY A 126 10.69 11.74 13.16
CA GLY A 126 11.85 12.25 13.90
C GLY A 126 13.07 11.32 13.82
N ILE A 127 13.10 10.40 12.86
CA ILE A 127 14.15 9.38 12.75
C ILE A 127 15.36 9.98 12.02
N ASN A 128 16.55 9.91 12.63
CA ASN A 128 17.75 10.44 12.01
C ASN A 128 18.15 9.60 10.77
N PRO A 129 18.51 10.21 9.63
CA PRO A 129 19.02 9.48 8.46
C PRO A 129 20.18 8.53 8.76
N THR A 130 21.01 8.85 9.75
CA THR A 130 22.10 7.98 10.22
C THR A 130 21.56 6.68 10.85
N GLN A 131 20.44 6.76 11.58
CA GLN A 131 19.77 5.59 12.14
C GLN A 131 19.16 4.73 11.05
N LEU A 132 18.48 5.33 10.04
CA LEU A 132 17.97 4.61 8.87
C LEU A 132 19.10 3.91 8.11
N SER A 133 20.19 4.63 7.84
CA SER A 133 21.38 4.10 7.18
C SER A 133 21.98 2.93 7.95
N ALA A 134 22.12 3.05 9.27
CA ALA A 134 22.61 1.98 10.13
C ALA A 134 21.67 0.76 10.15
N PHE A 135 20.35 0.99 10.08
CA PHE A 135 19.33 -0.06 10.05
C PHE A 135 19.38 -0.88 8.75
N VAL A 136 19.52 -0.22 7.60
CA VAL A 136 19.59 -0.91 6.29
C VAL A 136 20.98 -1.47 5.94
N LYS A 137 22.05 -0.97 6.58
CA LYS A 137 23.43 -1.48 6.38
C LYS A 137 23.77 -2.66 7.29
N ASP A 138 22.89 -2.96 8.24
CA ASP A 138 22.98 -4.06 9.20
C ASP A 138 24.12 -3.89 10.20
N ASN A 139 24.11 -2.75 10.90
CA ASN A 139 24.88 -2.60 12.13
C ASN A 139 24.07 -3.15 13.32
N ALA A 140 23.68 -4.43 13.27
CA ALA A 140 22.87 -5.14 14.28
C ALA A 140 23.46 -5.12 15.71
N LYS A 141 24.69 -4.62 15.88
CA LYS A 141 25.30 -4.35 17.19
C LYS A 141 24.59 -3.21 17.96
N LEU A 142 23.82 -2.38 17.28
CA LEU A 142 23.00 -1.33 17.89
C LEU A 142 21.59 -1.89 18.07
N GLY A 143 21.23 -2.33 19.26
CA GLY A 143 19.84 -2.65 19.57
C GLY A 143 18.94 -1.48 19.18
N TYR A 144 17.98 -1.71 18.29
CA TYR A 144 17.07 -0.67 17.82
C TYR A 144 15.96 -0.45 18.87
N ASN A 145 15.64 0.81 19.16
CA ASN A 145 14.53 1.15 20.03
C ASN A 145 13.21 0.60 19.43
N SER A 146 12.33 0.05 20.26
CA SER A 146 11.01 -0.44 19.88
C SER A 146 10.14 0.61 19.18
N ILE A 147 10.23 1.89 19.58
CA ILE A 147 9.50 2.98 18.91
C ILE A 147 9.96 3.14 17.46
N PHE A 148 11.28 3.08 17.23
CA PHE A 148 11.84 3.16 15.89
C PHE A 148 11.32 2.01 15.03
N LEU A 149 11.39 0.78 15.52
CA LEU A 149 10.90 -0.41 14.80
C LEU A 149 9.40 -0.31 14.51
N ALA A 150 8.61 0.19 15.46
CA ALA A 150 7.17 0.37 15.28
C ALA A 150 6.83 1.42 14.21
N CYS A 151 7.58 2.52 14.12
CA CYS A 151 7.41 3.51 13.07
C CYS A 151 7.76 2.94 11.69
N ILE A 152 8.85 2.18 11.58
CA ILE A 152 9.24 1.52 10.32
C ILE A 152 8.20 0.46 9.92
N ALA A 153 7.71 -0.34 10.86
CA ALA A 153 6.67 -1.33 10.62
C ALA A 153 5.37 -0.68 10.10
N LEU A 154 4.94 0.42 10.72
CA LEU A 154 3.79 1.22 10.27
C LEU A 154 4.00 1.79 8.85
N LEU A 155 5.19 2.33 8.58
CA LEU A 155 5.51 2.91 7.28
C LEU A 155 5.47 1.86 6.17
N CYS A 156 6.16 0.75 6.39
CA CYS A 156 6.31 -0.33 5.42
C CYS A 156 5.11 -1.28 5.36
N ARG A 157 4.07 -1.05 6.18
CA ARG A 157 2.85 -1.86 6.27
C ARG A 157 3.15 -3.35 6.50
N VAL A 158 4.06 -3.64 7.43
CA VAL A 158 4.51 -5.00 7.79
C VAL A 158 4.58 -5.19 9.31
N PRO A 159 4.50 -6.44 9.82
CA PRO A 159 4.84 -6.75 11.21
C PRO A 159 6.32 -6.47 11.53
N ILE A 160 6.67 -6.33 12.81
CA ILE A 160 8.08 -6.15 13.23
C ILE A 160 8.94 -7.36 12.88
N SER A 161 8.41 -8.60 12.94
CA SER A 161 9.15 -9.82 12.58
C SER A 161 9.72 -9.75 11.17
N TRP A 162 8.99 -9.18 10.21
CA TRP A 162 9.46 -8.98 8.84
C TRP A 162 10.70 -8.10 8.74
N LEU A 163 10.91 -7.21 9.72
CA LEU A 163 12.05 -6.32 9.80
C LEU A 163 13.24 -6.94 10.53
N LEU A 164 13.06 -8.01 11.29
CA LEU A 164 14.08 -8.54 12.20
C LEU A 164 14.49 -9.98 11.91
N ASP A 165 13.54 -10.82 11.48
CA ASP A 165 13.72 -12.27 11.41
C ASP A 165 14.12 -12.70 9.99
N GLU A 166 15.08 -13.61 9.88
CA GLU A 166 15.48 -14.17 8.58
C GLU A 166 14.32 -14.86 7.88
N ASN A 167 13.50 -15.58 8.63
CA ASN A 167 12.32 -16.29 8.13
C ASN A 167 11.07 -15.79 8.86
N PRO A 168 10.50 -14.65 8.47
CA PRO A 168 9.33 -14.12 9.15
C PRO A 168 8.09 -14.94 8.82
N ASP A 169 7.20 -15.03 9.80
CA ASP A 169 5.89 -15.64 9.64
C ASP A 169 4.99 -14.80 8.73
N ASP A 170 4.14 -15.46 7.95
CA ASP A 170 3.14 -14.82 7.08
C ASP A 170 1.86 -14.51 7.87
N GLU A 171 2.03 -13.86 9.03
CA GLU A 171 0.95 -13.51 9.95
C GLU A 171 0.93 -12.00 10.21
N TRP A 172 -0.27 -11.41 10.16
CA TRP A 172 -0.47 -10.00 10.44
C TRP A 172 -0.48 -9.75 11.96
N ASP A 173 0.44 -8.90 12.43
CA ASP A 173 0.46 -8.41 13.80
C ASP A 173 0.62 -6.89 13.84
N ILE A 174 -0.19 -6.27 14.70
CA ILE A 174 -0.20 -4.82 14.96
C ILE A 174 0.23 -4.50 16.39
N GLY A 175 0.87 -5.43 17.11
CA GLY A 175 1.37 -5.23 18.46
C GLY A 175 2.26 -3.99 18.60
N TYR A 176 2.97 -3.64 17.52
CA TYR A 176 3.81 -2.45 17.43
C TYR A 176 3.06 -1.13 17.64
N ILE A 177 1.74 -1.08 17.40
CA ILE A 177 0.93 0.12 17.63
C ILE A 177 1.04 0.58 19.08
N LYS A 178 1.12 -0.34 20.05
CA LYS A 178 1.25 0.00 21.47
C LYS A 178 2.54 0.77 21.80
N MET A 179 3.56 0.63 20.95
CA MET A 179 4.87 1.26 21.12
C MET A 179 4.91 2.69 20.57
N ILE A 180 3.95 3.08 19.72
CA ILE A 180 3.93 4.41 19.11
C ILE A 180 3.38 5.45 20.10
N PRO A 181 4.12 6.52 20.43
CA PRO A 181 3.66 7.56 21.35
C PRO A 181 2.57 8.43 20.71
N ASN A 182 1.75 9.10 21.55
CA ASN A 182 0.73 10.08 21.12
C ASN A 182 -0.28 9.56 20.06
N ARG A 183 -0.42 8.24 19.93
CA ARG A 183 -1.33 7.62 18.96
C ARG A 183 -2.81 7.75 19.32
N ILE A 184 -3.13 7.87 20.61
CA ILE A 184 -4.51 7.86 21.08
C ILE A 184 -5.09 9.26 20.86
N LEU A 185 -6.14 9.36 20.06
CA LEU A 185 -6.84 10.61 19.79
C LEU A 185 -8.32 10.46 20.14
N SER A 186 -8.93 11.55 20.61
CA SER A 186 -10.38 11.69 20.62
C SER A 186 -10.92 11.82 19.19
N LYS A 187 -12.19 11.47 18.99
CA LYS A 187 -12.89 11.68 17.71
C LYS A 187 -12.76 13.12 17.23
N THR A 188 -12.91 14.10 18.13
CA THR A 188 -12.80 15.53 17.80
C THR A 188 -11.40 15.92 17.35
N GLU A 189 -10.35 15.43 18.01
CA GLU A 189 -8.97 15.70 17.59
C GLU A 189 -8.68 15.08 16.22
N PHE A 190 -9.14 13.85 15.98
CA PHE A 190 -8.98 13.19 14.70
C PHE A 190 -9.67 13.95 13.56
N ILE A 191 -10.94 14.35 13.75
CA ILE A 191 -11.68 15.16 12.76
C ILE A 191 -10.95 16.49 12.50
N LYS A 192 -10.45 17.16 13.54
CA LYS A 192 -9.68 18.40 13.38
C LYS A 192 -8.40 18.18 12.56
N ILE A 193 -7.71 17.06 12.74
CA ILE A 193 -6.54 16.74 11.91
C ILE A 193 -6.95 16.68 10.44
N LEU A 194 -8.02 15.95 10.12
CA LEU A 194 -8.49 15.79 8.74
C LEU A 194 -8.99 17.12 8.14
N GLN A 195 -9.71 17.94 8.91
CA GLN A 195 -10.22 19.25 8.46
C GLN A 195 -9.12 20.29 8.23
N ASN A 196 -7.99 20.14 8.91
CA ASN A 196 -6.87 21.07 8.78
C ASN A 196 -5.90 20.70 7.66
N ILE A 197 -6.12 19.58 6.95
CA ILE A 197 -5.36 19.25 5.75
C ILE A 197 -5.67 20.31 4.71
N ASN A 198 -4.64 21.00 4.25
CA ASN A 198 -4.77 22.17 3.37
C ASN A 198 -3.69 22.18 2.29
N ASP A 199 -3.69 23.23 1.45
CA ASP A 199 -2.75 23.38 0.34
C ASP A 199 -1.27 23.39 0.77
N GLU A 200 -0.94 23.80 2.00
CA GLU A 200 0.44 23.72 2.52
C GLU A 200 0.90 22.27 2.76
N ASP A 201 -0.03 21.33 2.87
CA ASP A 201 0.24 19.90 2.97
C ASP A 201 0.34 19.22 1.60
N MET A 202 0.15 19.94 0.49
CA MET A 202 0.38 19.41 -0.87
C MET A 202 1.76 18.81 -1.06
N ASN A 203 2.77 19.42 -0.42
CA ASN A 203 4.17 19.00 -0.55
C ASN A 203 4.63 18.10 0.61
N LYS A 204 3.71 17.68 1.48
CA LYS A 204 4.04 16.84 2.63
C LYS A 204 3.49 15.44 2.40
N HIS A 205 4.33 14.46 2.67
CA HIS A 205 3.91 13.08 2.84
C HIS A 205 4.05 12.75 4.32
N VAL A 206 2.94 12.50 5.01
CA VAL A 206 2.88 12.22 6.45
C VAL A 206 2.20 10.89 6.72
N VAL A 207 2.84 10.02 7.50
CA VAL A 207 2.23 8.76 7.98
C VAL A 207 2.12 8.80 9.50
N LYS A 208 0.93 8.53 10.03
CA LYS A 208 0.62 8.54 11.47
C LYS A 208 -0.15 7.29 11.89
N CYS A 209 0.17 6.79 13.09
CA CYS A 209 -0.68 5.82 13.76
C CYS A 209 -1.72 6.58 14.58
N VAL A 210 -2.99 6.21 14.43
CA VAL A 210 -4.09 6.76 15.22
C VAL A 210 -4.84 5.62 15.90
N VAL A 211 -5.17 5.79 17.17
CA VAL A 211 -6.01 4.88 17.94
C VAL A 211 -7.20 5.66 18.45
N LEU A 212 -8.39 5.38 17.91
CA LEU A 212 -9.64 5.97 18.38
C LEU A 212 -10.32 5.01 19.34
N LYS A 213 -10.83 5.55 20.45
CA LYS A 213 -11.67 4.80 21.39
C LYS A 213 -13.04 5.44 21.41
N GLU A 214 -14.02 4.77 20.82
CA GLU A 214 -15.37 5.31 20.63
C GLU A 214 -16.39 4.22 20.95
N GLN A 215 -17.35 4.52 21.84
CA GLN A 215 -18.43 3.58 22.20
C GLN A 215 -17.95 2.17 22.62
N GLY A 216 -16.82 2.09 23.33
CA GLY A 216 -16.23 0.82 23.77
C GLY A 216 -15.43 0.07 22.70
N VAL A 217 -15.38 0.58 21.46
CA VAL A 217 -14.61 0.02 20.34
C VAL A 217 -13.26 0.73 20.25
N THR A 218 -12.21 -0.02 19.92
CA THR A 218 -10.87 0.53 19.63
C THR A 218 -10.56 0.36 18.15
N LEU A 219 -10.45 1.48 17.43
CA LEU A 219 -10.03 1.52 16.04
C LEU A 219 -8.53 1.83 15.97
N ASN A 220 -7.75 0.91 15.42
CA ASN A 220 -6.35 1.11 15.12
C ASN A 220 -6.23 1.50 13.64
N LEU A 221 -5.73 2.70 13.39
CA LEU A 221 -5.73 3.33 12.08
C LEU A 221 -4.30 3.69 11.65
N ARG A 222 -4.01 3.53 10.37
CA ARG A 222 -2.90 4.20 9.70
C ARG A 222 -3.47 5.35 8.89
N LEU A 223 -3.09 6.57 9.22
CA LEU A 223 -3.41 7.78 8.48
C LEU A 223 -2.21 8.17 7.63
N GLU A 224 -2.39 8.20 6.32
CA GLU A 224 -1.44 8.74 5.36
C GLU A 224 -2.01 10.04 4.78
N ILE A 225 -1.27 11.13 4.87
CA ILE A 225 -1.59 12.43 4.25
C ILE A 225 -0.57 12.64 3.16
N ASN A 226 -1.04 12.84 1.94
CA ASN A 226 -0.18 13.03 0.79
C ASN A 226 -0.91 13.88 -0.24
N SER A 227 -0.20 14.84 -0.84
CA SER A 227 -0.72 15.66 -1.95
C SER A 227 -2.04 16.36 -1.63
N GLY A 228 -2.17 16.87 -0.39
CA GLY A 228 -3.38 17.55 0.10
C GLY A 228 -4.60 16.65 0.34
N GLY A 229 -4.50 15.35 0.09
CA GLY A 229 -5.52 14.36 0.44
C GLY A 229 -5.13 13.52 1.64
N PHE A 230 -5.97 12.55 1.97
CA PHE A 230 -5.64 11.53 2.98
C PHE A 230 -6.16 10.15 2.62
N MET A 231 -5.49 9.16 3.18
CA MET A 231 -5.89 7.76 3.17
C MET A 231 -5.85 7.23 4.61
N ILE A 232 -6.89 6.50 4.99
CA ILE A 232 -7.04 5.86 6.29
C ILE A 232 -7.19 4.36 6.07
N GLU A 233 -6.28 3.57 6.62
CA GLU A 233 -6.39 2.11 6.67
C GLU A 233 -6.82 1.66 8.07
N ILE A 234 -7.79 0.75 8.15
CA ILE A 234 -8.18 0.09 9.41
C ILE A 234 -7.29 -1.13 9.62
N LEU A 235 -6.46 -1.09 10.65
CA LEU A 235 -5.42 -2.09 10.93
C LEU A 235 -5.90 -3.25 11.82
N ASN A 236 -7.10 -3.17 12.40
CA ASN A 236 -7.63 -4.19 13.32
C ASN A 236 -7.60 -5.60 12.70
N ASN A 237 -7.15 -6.59 13.47
CA ASN A 237 -7.02 -7.97 13.00
C ASN A 237 -8.35 -8.54 12.49
N VAL A 238 -9.45 -8.22 13.18
CA VAL A 238 -10.82 -8.55 12.78
C VAL A 238 -11.60 -7.25 12.74
N ILE A 239 -12.22 -6.96 11.59
CA ILE A 239 -13.08 -5.79 11.41
C ILE A 239 -14.54 -6.22 11.56
N THR A 240 -15.25 -5.56 12.44
CA THR A 240 -16.64 -5.77 12.81
C THR A 240 -17.52 -4.68 12.18
N GLY A 241 -18.83 -4.95 12.10
CA GLY A 241 -19.79 -3.96 11.61
C GLY A 241 -19.82 -2.66 12.43
N GLN A 242 -19.53 -2.74 13.75
CA GLN A 242 -19.50 -1.56 14.62
C GLN A 242 -18.32 -0.64 14.29
N GLU A 243 -17.14 -1.20 13.99
CA GLU A 243 -15.96 -0.44 13.56
C GLU A 243 -16.21 0.29 12.24
N LEU A 244 -16.82 -0.42 11.28
CA LEU A 244 -17.22 0.18 10.00
C LEU A 244 -18.26 1.28 10.16
N PHE A 245 -19.25 1.09 11.04
CA PHE A 245 -20.26 2.10 11.33
C PHE A 245 -19.68 3.36 12.00
N ILE A 246 -18.77 3.20 12.97
CA ILE A 246 -18.09 4.34 13.61
C ILE A 246 -17.28 5.11 12.55
N MET A 247 -16.54 4.40 11.70
CA MET A 247 -15.76 5.03 10.63
C MET A 247 -16.66 5.72 9.60
N SER A 248 -17.77 5.12 9.18
CA SER A 248 -18.70 5.77 8.25
C SER A 248 -19.25 7.06 8.84
N LYS A 249 -19.58 7.09 10.13
CA LYS A 249 -20.07 8.30 10.82
C LYS A 249 -19.03 9.40 10.98
N ILE A 250 -17.75 9.05 11.12
CA ILE A 250 -16.67 10.05 11.11
C ILE A 250 -16.51 10.62 9.70
N LEU A 251 -16.64 9.78 8.69
CA LEU A 251 -16.33 10.13 7.30
C LEU A 251 -17.49 10.72 6.52
N GLU A 252 -18.73 10.63 7.00
CA GLU A 252 -19.89 11.38 6.46
C GLU A 252 -19.63 12.90 6.42
N LEU A 253 -18.62 13.39 7.14
CA LEU A 253 -18.18 14.79 7.14
C LEU A 253 -17.24 15.15 5.98
N PHE A 254 -16.78 14.17 5.21
CA PHE A 254 -15.78 14.31 4.16
C PHE A 254 -16.26 13.62 2.88
N ASP A 255 -15.81 14.11 1.72
CA ASP A 255 -16.04 13.43 0.45
C ASP A 255 -14.98 12.33 0.28
N CYS A 256 -15.34 11.11 0.70
CA CYS A 256 -14.43 9.97 0.77
C CYS A 256 -14.93 8.81 -0.09
N ASN A 257 -13.96 8.15 -0.74
CA ASN A 257 -14.14 6.86 -1.38
C ASN A 257 -13.76 5.72 -0.43
N TYR A 258 -14.27 4.53 -0.75
CA TYR A 258 -14.02 3.30 -0.02
C TYR A 258 -13.28 2.31 -0.91
N GLY A 259 -12.35 1.57 -0.32
CA GLY A 259 -11.57 0.57 -1.03
C GLY A 259 -10.91 -0.41 -0.07
N TYR A 260 -9.96 -1.14 -0.63
CA TYR A 260 -9.21 -2.16 0.05
C TYR A 260 -7.76 -2.06 -0.37
N GLU A 261 -6.85 -2.20 0.58
CA GLU A 261 -5.42 -2.25 0.31
C GLU A 261 -4.90 -3.64 0.68
N GLU A 262 -4.33 -4.34 -0.30
CA GLU A 262 -3.61 -5.58 -0.05
C GLU A 262 -2.33 -5.28 0.73
N THR A 263 -2.01 -6.11 1.72
CA THR A 263 -0.72 -6.01 2.40
C THR A 263 0.22 -7.09 1.89
N VAL A 264 1.51 -6.94 2.17
CA VAL A 264 2.47 -7.98 1.78
C VAL A 264 2.20 -9.31 2.47
N ILE A 265 1.34 -9.38 3.49
CA ILE A 265 0.92 -10.62 4.15
C ILE A 265 -0.22 -11.24 3.34
N SER A 266 -0.03 -12.48 2.88
CA SER A 266 -0.81 -13.07 1.78
C SER A 266 -2.32 -13.20 2.04
N ASN A 267 -2.72 -13.23 3.31
CA ASN A 267 -4.11 -13.40 3.75
C ASN A 267 -4.72 -12.12 4.34
N ARG A 268 -4.05 -10.97 4.19
CA ARG A 268 -4.46 -9.72 4.82
C ARG A 268 -4.79 -8.66 3.78
N VAL A 269 -5.98 -8.11 3.94
CA VAL A 269 -6.47 -6.95 3.22
C VAL A 269 -6.98 -5.94 4.26
N ASN A 270 -6.52 -4.70 4.18
CA ASN A 270 -7.00 -3.63 5.03
C ASN A 270 -8.18 -2.93 4.35
N VAL A 271 -9.20 -2.58 5.14
CA VAL A 271 -10.24 -1.66 4.67
C VAL A 271 -9.63 -0.26 4.62
N THR A 272 -9.78 0.40 3.47
CA THR A 272 -9.14 1.67 3.20
C THR A 272 -10.20 2.70 2.80
N LEU A 273 -10.03 3.90 3.31
CA LEU A 273 -10.90 5.04 3.02
C LEU A 273 -10.00 6.19 2.59
N TYR A 274 -10.33 6.87 1.51
CA TYR A 274 -9.47 7.92 1.00
C TYR A 274 -10.28 9.09 0.48
N SER A 275 -9.78 10.29 0.73
CA SER A 275 -10.26 11.52 0.12
C SER A 275 -9.19 11.96 -0.86
N GLU A 276 -9.53 11.94 -2.15
CA GLU A 276 -8.74 12.66 -3.15
C GLU A 276 -8.91 14.15 -2.89
N MET A 277 -7.93 14.97 -3.25
CA MET A 277 -8.23 16.39 -3.38
C MET A 277 -9.36 16.54 -4.40
N VAL A 278 -10.53 16.92 -3.90
CA VAL A 278 -11.54 17.58 -4.72
C VAL A 278 -10.85 18.86 -5.17
N GLU A 279 -10.45 18.95 -6.44
CA GLU A 279 -10.28 20.26 -7.06
C GLU A 279 -11.57 21.02 -6.76
N LEU A 280 -11.55 21.94 -5.80
CA LEU A 280 -12.74 22.71 -5.46
C LEU A 280 -13.25 23.33 -6.76
N PRO A 281 -14.55 23.21 -7.09
CA PRO A 281 -15.11 23.88 -8.25
C PRO A 281 -14.65 25.33 -8.23
N ILE A 282 -14.20 25.85 -9.38
CA ILE A 282 -13.65 27.21 -9.56
C ILE A 282 -14.53 28.30 -8.90
N GLU A 283 -15.81 28.01 -8.72
CA GLU A 283 -16.84 28.81 -8.07
C GLU A 283 -16.60 29.08 -6.57
N PHE A 284 -15.75 28.29 -5.90
CA PHE A 284 -15.40 28.43 -4.48
C PHE A 284 -13.97 28.92 -4.23
N GLN A 285 -13.19 29.16 -5.27
CA GLN A 285 -11.91 29.86 -5.18
C GLN A 285 -12.19 31.37 -5.20
N LYS A 286 -12.27 32.00 -4.03
CA LYS A 286 -12.35 33.46 -3.85
C LYS A 286 -11.13 33.98 -3.11
#